data_AF-A0A672S1E5-F1
#
_entry.id   AF-A0A672S1E5-F1
#
_cell.length_a   1.000
_cell.length_b   1.000
_cell.length_c   1.000
_cell.angle_alpha   90.00
_cell.angle_beta   90.00
_cell.angle_gamma   90.00
#
_symmetry.space_group_name_H-M   'P 1'
#
loop_
_entity.id
_entity.type
_entity.pdbx_description
1 polymer ?
#
loop_
_entity_poly.entity_id
_entity_poly.type
_entity_poly.pdbx_seq_one_letter_code
_entity_poly.pdbx_strand_id
1 'polypeptide(L)'
;MQMCTVLEKKGGCVVGAELSCSVKEENPTKKESYTANWRSINMKTRPEDRQSMLMSDDSHRESLSRYWQARPLNQACPSGVVRVGTVDTGVREHQLLPYRNTLPLPIFKAAELGVRLGHGAPHTLEDLPPARVLDGACPDKRPLEQITRDLPPVKPMRMEFAKAPRALGRSMSQEAQRG
;
A
#
# COMPACT_ATOMS: atom_id res chain seq x y z
N MET A 1 10.61 20.64 -31.67
CA MET A 1 9.40 19.85 -31.39
C MET A 1 8.30 20.82 -30.96
N GLN A 2 7.12 20.71 -31.57
CA GLN A 2 5.98 21.59 -31.31
C GLN A 2 5.45 21.32 -29.90
N MET A 3 5.18 22.37 -29.12
CA MET A 3 4.47 22.25 -27.85
C MET A 3 3.10 21.63 -28.14
N CYS A 4 2.87 20.42 -27.63
CA CYS A 4 1.61 19.73 -27.81
C CYS A 4 0.80 19.84 -26.52
N THR A 5 -0.27 20.64 -26.59
CA THR A 5 -1.32 20.69 -25.57
C THR A 5 -2.63 20.29 -26.24
N VAL A 6 -3.06 19.06 -26.01
CA VAL A 6 -4.34 18.55 -26.49
C VAL A 6 -5.26 18.44 -25.30
N LEU A 7 -6.41 19.12 -25.36
CA LEU A 7 -7.48 19.01 -24.38
C LEU A 7 -8.73 18.48 -25.09
N GLU A 8 -9.20 17.33 -24.65
CA GLU A 8 -10.47 16.77 -25.07
C GLU A 8 -11.53 17.13 -24.03
N LYS A 9 -12.59 17.80 -24.46
CA LYS A 9 -13.69 18.21 -23.59
C LYS A 9 -15.00 17.59 -24.05
N LYS A 10 -15.82 17.13 -23.12
CA LYS A 10 -17.17 16.64 -23.36
C LYS A 10 -18.09 17.17 -22.27
N GLY A 11 -19.20 17.81 -22.65
CA GLY A 11 -20.17 18.37 -21.70
C GLY A 11 -19.56 19.38 -20.70
N GLY A 12 -18.60 20.20 -21.15
CA GLY A 12 -17.90 21.17 -20.30
C GLY A 12 -16.81 20.58 -19.39
N CYS A 13 -16.69 19.25 -19.30
CA CYS A 13 -15.67 18.57 -18.52
C CYS A 13 -14.47 18.16 -19.39
N VAL A 14 -13.25 18.23 -18.84
CA VAL A 14 -12.05 17.72 -19.52
C VAL A 14 -12.05 16.19 -19.39
N VAL A 15 -12.13 15.50 -20.53
CA VAL A 15 -12.13 14.03 -20.61
C VAL A 15 -10.78 13.46 -21.03
N GLY A 16 -9.93 14.27 -21.66
CA GLY A 16 -8.58 13.88 -22.07
C GLY A 16 -7.65 15.09 -22.03
N ALA A 17 -6.41 14.87 -21.62
CA ALA A 17 -5.38 15.89 -21.65
C ALA A 17 -4.02 15.27 -21.96
N GLU A 18 -3.32 15.84 -22.94
CA GLU A 18 -1.91 15.58 -23.20
C GLU A 18 -1.19 16.93 -23.18
N LEU A 19 -0.40 17.18 -22.14
CA LEU A 19 0.25 18.47 -21.92
C LEU A 19 1.77 18.32 -21.93
N SER A 20 2.43 19.19 -22.68
CA SER A 20 3.89 19.25 -22.80
C SER A 20 4.45 20.45 -22.05
N CYS A 21 5.68 20.33 -21.54
CA CYS A 21 6.43 21.43 -20.94
C CYS A 21 7.71 21.70 -21.74
N SER A 22 8.15 22.96 -21.76
CA SER A 22 9.45 23.39 -22.32
C SER A 22 10.24 24.20 -21.31
N VAL A 23 11.55 24.00 -21.33
CA VAL A 23 12.53 24.87 -20.67
C VAL A 23 13.51 25.37 -21.72
N LYS A 24 13.85 26.66 -21.67
CA LYS A 24 14.87 27.31 -22.49
C LYS A 24 15.72 28.17 -21.59
N GLU A 25 17.02 27.94 -21.61
CA GLU A 25 18.01 28.65 -20.80
C GLU A 25 19.15 29.09 -21.70
N GLU A 26 19.69 30.27 -21.44
CA GLU A 26 20.79 30.85 -22.21
C GLU A 26 21.80 31.49 -21.26
N ASN A 27 23.08 31.21 -21.50
CA ASN A 27 24.19 31.81 -20.79
C ASN A 27 25.07 32.57 -21.79
N PRO A 28 24.85 33.88 -21.97
CA PRO A 28 25.58 34.68 -22.94
C PRO A 28 27.06 34.81 -22.59
N THR A 29 27.42 34.77 -21.31
CA THR A 29 28.82 34.86 -20.83
C THR A 29 29.64 33.66 -21.28
N LYS A 30 29.05 32.46 -21.24
CA LYS A 30 29.70 31.21 -21.68
C LYS A 30 29.36 30.81 -23.11
N LYS A 31 28.48 31.54 -23.78
CA LYS A 31 27.89 31.19 -25.10
C LYS A 31 27.24 29.80 -25.08
N GLU A 32 26.61 29.44 -23.96
CA GLU A 32 25.92 28.16 -23.79
C GLU A 32 24.41 28.38 -23.90
N SER A 33 23.70 27.42 -24.49
CA SER A 33 22.24 27.40 -24.48
C SER A 33 21.74 25.99 -24.18
N TYR A 34 20.61 25.91 -23.47
CA TYR A 34 19.94 24.68 -23.14
C TYR A 34 18.47 24.77 -23.51
N THR A 35 17.92 23.70 -24.08
CA THR A 35 16.49 23.60 -24.38
C THR A 35 16.04 22.18 -24.15
N ALA A 36 14.97 22.01 -23.40
CA ALA A 36 14.34 20.72 -23.16
C ALA A 36 12.83 20.81 -23.38
N ASN A 37 12.26 19.78 -24.01
CA ASN A 37 10.83 19.64 -24.22
C ASN A 37 10.42 18.22 -23.86
N TRP A 38 9.34 18.05 -23.10
CA TRP A 38 8.85 16.74 -22.73
C TRP A 38 7.32 16.75 -22.57
N ARG A 39 6.71 15.57 -22.73
CA ARG A 39 5.31 15.34 -22.39
C ARG A 39 5.22 15.18 -20.87
N SER A 40 4.62 16.16 -20.20
CA SER A 40 4.56 16.16 -18.74
C SER A 40 3.32 15.43 -18.25
N ILE A 41 2.14 15.72 -18.78
CA ILE A 41 0.88 15.20 -18.26
C ILE A 41 0.16 14.38 -19.33
N ASN A 42 -0.32 13.20 -18.93
CA ASN A 42 -1.24 12.39 -19.69
C ASN A 42 -2.44 12.03 -18.81
N MET A 43 -3.63 12.37 -19.29
CA MET A 43 -4.91 12.05 -18.67
C MET A 43 -5.86 11.55 -19.74
N LYS A 44 -6.50 10.40 -19.50
CA LYS A 44 -7.55 9.89 -20.38
C LYS A 44 -8.64 9.23 -19.56
N THR A 45 -9.84 9.79 -19.64
CA THR A 45 -11.02 9.27 -18.95
C THR A 45 -11.33 7.87 -19.45
N ARG A 46 -11.52 6.93 -18.52
CA ARG A 46 -11.95 5.58 -18.87
C ARG A 46 -13.47 5.49 -18.84
N PRO A 47 -14.09 4.75 -19.79
CA PRO A 47 -15.54 4.52 -19.77
C PRO A 47 -15.95 3.71 -18.53
N GLU A 48 -17.17 3.97 -18.07
CA GLU A 48 -17.78 3.39 -16.86
C GLU A 48 -17.89 1.87 -16.91
N ASP A 49 -18.08 1.28 -18.10
CA ASP A 49 -18.17 -0.17 -18.28
C ASP A 49 -16.93 -0.93 -17.82
N ARG A 50 -15.77 -0.26 -17.73
CA ARG A 50 -14.53 -0.85 -17.22
C ARG A 50 -14.35 -0.72 -15.72
N GLN A 51 -15.26 -0.02 -15.05
CA GLN A 51 -15.23 0.28 -13.61
C GLN A 51 -16.63 0.10 -13.02
N SER A 52 -16.98 -1.16 -12.81
CA SER A 52 -18.22 -1.57 -12.19
C SER A 52 -17.98 -2.44 -10.98
N MET A 53 -18.95 -2.44 -10.07
CA MET A 53 -19.04 -3.33 -8.92
C MET A 53 -20.42 -3.94 -8.93
N LEU A 54 -20.49 -5.26 -8.80
CA LEU A 54 -21.72 -6.00 -8.62
C LEU A 54 -21.61 -6.80 -7.32
N MET A 55 -22.58 -6.62 -6.43
CA MET A 55 -22.76 -7.41 -5.21
C MET A 55 -24.12 -8.07 -5.28
N SER A 56 -24.17 -9.38 -5.05
CA SER A 56 -25.42 -10.15 -4.92
C SER A 56 -25.45 -10.80 -3.56
N ASP A 57 -26.55 -10.63 -2.84
CA ASP A 57 -26.90 -11.38 -1.65
C ASP A 57 -28.13 -12.23 -1.97
N ASP A 58 -27.87 -13.49 -2.33
CA ASP A 58 -28.91 -14.42 -2.73
C ASP A 58 -29.78 -14.86 -1.54
N SER A 59 -29.28 -14.73 -0.31
CA SER A 59 -30.01 -15.09 0.92
C SER A 59 -31.11 -14.09 1.24
N HIS A 60 -30.84 -12.81 0.97
CA HIS A 60 -31.81 -11.71 1.09
C HIS A 60 -32.48 -11.34 -0.25
N ARG A 61 -32.05 -11.94 -1.37
CA ARG A 61 -32.48 -11.60 -2.75
C ARG A 61 -32.21 -10.13 -3.10
N GLU A 62 -31.08 -9.61 -2.66
CA GLU A 62 -30.68 -8.23 -2.90
C GLU A 62 -29.50 -8.17 -3.88
N SER A 63 -29.51 -7.21 -4.78
CA SER A 63 -28.41 -6.98 -5.70
C SER A 63 -28.10 -5.50 -5.78
N LEU A 64 -26.82 -5.14 -5.62
CA LEU A 64 -26.31 -3.80 -5.80
C LEU A 64 -25.36 -3.77 -6.98
N SER A 65 -25.68 -2.93 -7.98
CA SER A 65 -24.75 -2.60 -9.07
C SER A 65 -24.34 -1.14 -8.97
N ARG A 66 -23.04 -0.89 -9.13
CA ARG A 66 -22.46 0.45 -9.10
C ARG A 66 -21.50 0.61 -10.25
N TYR A 67 -21.58 1.74 -10.94
CA TYR A 67 -20.68 2.15 -12.01
C TYR A 67 -20.07 3.49 -11.64
N TRP A 68 -18.81 3.71 -12.02
CA TRP A 68 -18.19 5.02 -11.86
C TRP A 68 -17.15 5.27 -12.95
N GLN A 69 -16.86 6.55 -13.16
CA GLN A 69 -15.85 6.99 -14.09
C GLN A 69 -14.59 7.35 -13.31
N ALA A 70 -13.43 6.82 -13.70
CA ALA A 70 -12.14 7.31 -13.23
C ALA A 70 -11.38 8.02 -14.33
N ARG A 71 -10.70 9.09 -13.91
CA ARG A 71 -9.81 9.89 -14.73
C ARG A 71 -8.38 9.65 -14.27
N PRO A 72 -7.71 8.60 -14.78
CA PRO A 72 -6.31 8.38 -14.45
C PRO A 72 -5.46 9.55 -14.94
N LEU A 73 -4.56 9.99 -14.08
CA LEU A 73 -3.61 11.07 -14.33
C LEU A 73 -2.19 10.53 -14.11
N ASN A 74 -1.35 10.69 -15.11
CA ASN A 74 0.08 10.40 -15.04
C ASN A 74 0.87 11.67 -15.37
N GLN A 75 1.77 12.05 -14.48
CA GLN A 75 2.71 13.14 -14.69
C GLN A 75 4.15 12.61 -14.62
N ALA A 76 4.95 12.92 -15.63
CA ALA A 76 6.38 12.64 -15.65
C ALA A 76 7.19 13.95 -15.68
N CYS A 77 8.27 13.98 -14.88
CA CYS A 77 9.21 15.08 -14.81
C CYS A 77 10.63 14.60 -15.17
N PRO A 78 11.46 15.41 -15.85
CA PRO A 78 12.86 15.08 -16.16
C PRO A 78 13.73 14.83 -14.91
N SER A 79 13.31 15.32 -13.74
CA SER A 79 13.94 15.05 -12.45
C SER A 79 13.83 13.59 -11.98
N GLY A 80 13.15 12.72 -12.73
CA GLY A 80 12.87 11.33 -12.35
C GLY A 80 11.67 11.20 -11.40
N VAL A 81 10.96 12.29 -11.11
CA VAL A 81 9.72 12.25 -10.33
C VAL A 81 8.54 11.87 -11.24
N VAL A 82 7.73 10.91 -10.81
CA VAL A 82 6.49 10.52 -11.47
C VAL A 82 5.33 10.62 -10.49
N ARG A 83 4.24 11.27 -10.91
CA ARG A 83 2.99 11.34 -10.14
C ARG A 83 1.92 10.54 -10.85
N VAL A 84 1.36 9.55 -10.16
CA VAL A 84 0.31 8.68 -10.72
C VAL A 84 -0.87 8.66 -9.76
N GLY A 85 -2.09 8.71 -10.30
CA GLY A 85 -3.30 8.56 -9.53
C GLY A 85 -4.54 8.82 -10.38
N THR A 86 -5.59 9.30 -9.74
CA THR A 86 -6.78 9.78 -10.45
C THR A 86 -7.02 11.24 -10.12
N VAL A 87 -7.68 11.97 -11.02
CA VAL A 87 -8.06 13.37 -10.77
C VAL A 87 -8.95 13.48 -9.54
N ASP A 88 -9.81 12.49 -9.32
CA ASP A 88 -10.83 12.50 -8.28
C ASP A 88 -10.26 12.18 -6.89
N THR A 89 -9.34 11.22 -6.80
CA THR A 89 -8.73 10.81 -5.52
C THR A 89 -7.41 11.50 -5.21
N GLY A 90 -6.84 12.20 -6.19
CA GLY A 90 -5.50 12.78 -6.13
C GLY A 90 -4.40 11.83 -6.65
N VAL A 91 -3.19 12.40 -6.72
CA VAL A 91 -1.99 11.72 -7.24
C VAL A 91 -0.99 11.43 -6.12
N ARG A 92 -0.28 10.31 -6.26
CA ARG A 92 0.85 9.96 -5.41
C ARG A 92 2.15 10.16 -6.17
N GLU A 93 3.11 10.80 -5.51
CA GLU A 93 4.45 11.02 -6.03
C GLU A 93 5.35 9.81 -5.79
N HIS A 94 6.15 9.47 -6.80
CA HIS A 94 7.10 8.38 -6.77
C HIS A 94 8.41 8.86 -7.42
N GLN A 95 9.54 8.56 -6.78
CA GLN A 95 10.84 8.73 -7.40
C GLN A 95 11.14 7.49 -8.27
N LEU A 96 11.35 7.69 -9.57
CA LEU A 96 11.88 6.64 -10.44
C LEU A 96 13.30 6.33 -9.98
N LEU A 97 13.47 5.13 -9.42
CA LEU A 97 14.79 4.54 -9.29
C LEU A 97 15.26 4.09 -10.68
N PRO A 98 16.56 4.20 -11.00
CA PRO A 98 17.11 3.63 -12.21
C PRO A 98 16.66 2.18 -12.30
N TYR A 99 15.95 1.83 -13.36
CA TYR A 99 15.46 0.48 -13.55
C TYR A 99 16.66 -0.46 -13.69
N ARG A 100 16.98 -1.18 -12.61
CA ARG A 100 18.01 -2.21 -12.60
C ARG A 100 17.33 -3.52 -13.02
N ASN A 101 17.67 -4.01 -14.21
CA ASN A 101 17.41 -5.39 -14.63
C ASN A 101 18.29 -6.38 -13.85
N THR A 102 18.29 -6.28 -12.53
CA THR A 102 18.85 -7.33 -11.68
C THR A 102 17.68 -8.23 -11.35
N LEU A 103 17.77 -9.50 -11.76
CA LEU A 103 16.95 -10.57 -11.17
C LEU A 103 16.91 -10.32 -9.65
N PRO A 104 15.74 -10.43 -8.99
CA PRO A 104 15.66 -10.23 -7.55
C PRO A 104 16.82 -11.01 -6.93
N LEU A 105 17.78 -10.28 -6.36
CA LEU A 105 18.84 -10.94 -5.63
C LEU A 105 18.12 -11.86 -4.66
N PRO A 106 18.55 -13.11 -4.49
CA PRO A 106 17.98 -13.95 -3.46
C PRO A 106 18.36 -13.33 -2.11
N ILE A 107 17.59 -12.33 -1.66
CA ILE A 107 17.76 -11.64 -0.38
C ILE A 107 17.56 -12.66 0.77
N PHE A 108 17.03 -13.86 0.45
CA PHE A 108 16.80 -14.97 1.36
C PHE A 108 17.22 -16.33 0.77
N LYS A 109 18.47 -16.48 0.32
CA LYS A 109 19.07 -17.83 0.28
C LYS A 109 19.60 -18.15 1.67
N ALA A 110 18.87 -18.96 2.43
CA ALA A 110 19.27 -19.41 3.76
C ALA A 110 20.71 -20.00 3.80
N ALA A 111 21.16 -20.57 2.68
CA ALA A 111 22.51 -21.11 2.52
C ALA A 111 23.65 -20.07 2.58
N GLU A 112 23.39 -18.80 2.29
CA GLU A 112 24.43 -17.76 2.18
C GLU A 112 24.55 -16.89 3.44
N LEU A 113 23.58 -16.99 4.38
CA LEU A 113 23.65 -16.29 5.68
C LEU A 113 24.70 -16.90 6.62
N GLY A 114 25.05 -18.17 6.45
CA GLY A 114 26.07 -18.84 7.28
C GLY A 114 27.51 -18.47 6.93
N VAL A 115 27.77 -18.04 5.70
CA VAL A 115 29.15 -17.83 5.21
C VAL A 115 29.76 -16.52 5.73
N ARG A 116 28.94 -15.50 6.00
CA ARG A 116 29.44 -14.20 6.50
C ARG A 116 29.61 -14.13 8.02
N LEU A 117 29.27 -15.21 8.73
CA LEU A 117 29.39 -15.32 10.17
C LEU A 117 30.23 -16.56 10.58
N GLY A 118 31.34 -16.82 9.88
CA GLY A 118 32.42 -17.70 10.38
C GLY A 118 32.11 -19.17 10.70
N HIS A 119 30.89 -19.66 10.47
CA HIS A 119 30.48 -21.05 10.74
C HIS A 119 30.17 -21.75 9.41
N GLY A 120 31.21 -21.94 8.61
CA GLY A 120 31.12 -22.48 7.25
C GLY A 120 31.43 -23.96 7.14
N ALA A 121 30.72 -24.83 7.86
CA ALA A 121 30.68 -26.25 7.53
C ALA A 121 29.25 -26.79 7.71
N PRO A 122 28.70 -27.55 6.74
CA PRO A 122 27.44 -28.27 6.95
C PRO A 122 27.64 -29.25 8.11
N HIS A 123 26.75 -29.21 9.11
CA HIS A 123 26.78 -30.16 10.22
C HIS A 123 26.72 -31.59 9.69
N THR A 124 27.67 -32.42 10.10
CA THR A 124 27.67 -33.85 9.81
C THR A 124 26.68 -34.52 10.75
N LEU A 125 26.14 -35.71 10.40
CA LEU A 125 25.21 -36.43 11.28
C LEU A 125 25.81 -36.72 12.67
N GLU A 126 27.13 -36.74 12.77
CA GLU A 126 27.94 -36.85 13.99
C GLU A 126 27.88 -35.59 14.90
N ASP A 127 27.56 -34.41 14.34
CA ASP A 127 27.45 -33.14 15.08
C ASP A 127 26.06 -32.99 15.74
N LEU A 128 25.12 -33.87 15.40
CA LEU A 128 23.80 -33.91 16.00
C LEU A 128 23.87 -34.74 17.28
N PRO A 129 23.56 -34.18 18.47
CA PRO A 129 23.48 -34.98 19.67
C PRO A 129 22.43 -36.09 19.46
N PRO A 130 22.65 -37.32 19.96
CA PRO A 130 21.70 -38.42 19.83
C PRO A 130 20.31 -37.95 20.24
N ALA A 131 19.30 -38.27 19.42
CA ALA A 131 17.91 -37.94 19.71
C ALA A 131 17.55 -38.52 21.10
N ARG A 132 17.60 -37.67 22.12
CA ARG A 132 17.14 -38.05 23.46
C ARG A 132 15.64 -38.23 23.35
N VAL A 133 15.16 -39.38 23.85
CA VAL A 133 13.74 -39.65 24.03
C VAL A 133 13.11 -38.41 24.66
N LEU A 134 12.18 -37.78 23.95
CA LEU A 134 11.52 -36.55 24.37
C LEU A 134 10.61 -36.86 25.57
N ASP A 135 11.16 -36.87 26.77
CA ASP A 135 10.42 -37.00 28.04
C ASP A 135 9.65 -35.72 28.40
N GLY A 136 9.46 -34.80 27.44
CA GLY A 136 8.82 -33.49 27.64
C GLY A 136 9.54 -32.55 28.62
N ALA A 137 10.62 -33.01 29.27
CA ALA A 137 11.41 -32.25 30.22
C ALA A 137 12.43 -31.35 29.48
N CYS A 138 12.24 -30.04 29.57
CA CYS A 138 13.22 -29.06 29.11
C CYS A 138 14.27 -28.87 30.21
N PRO A 139 15.54 -29.23 30.01
CA PRO A 139 16.58 -29.10 31.05
C PRO A 139 16.82 -27.63 31.44
N ASP A 140 16.51 -26.70 30.54
CA ASP A 140 16.68 -25.26 30.75
C ASP A 140 15.40 -24.54 31.22
N LYS A 141 14.35 -25.29 31.58
CA LYS A 141 13.10 -24.68 32.07
C LYS A 141 13.38 -24.00 33.42
N ARG A 142 13.30 -22.67 33.42
CA ARG A 142 13.37 -21.87 34.65
C ARG A 142 11.96 -21.76 35.26
N PRO A 143 11.82 -21.80 36.59
CA PRO A 143 10.54 -21.54 37.25
C PRO A 143 10.04 -20.13 36.92
N LEU A 144 8.71 -19.98 36.84
CA LEU A 144 8.07 -18.74 36.40
C LEU A 144 8.50 -17.53 37.23
N GLU A 145 8.70 -17.71 38.54
CA GLU A 145 9.17 -16.67 39.47
C GLU A 145 10.55 -16.12 39.10
N GLN A 146 11.41 -16.95 38.52
CA GLN A 146 12.76 -16.57 38.10
C GLN A 146 12.72 -15.83 36.75
N ILE A 147 11.71 -16.11 35.92
CA ILE A 147 11.48 -15.44 34.63
C ILE A 147 10.89 -14.04 34.85
N THR A 148 9.97 -13.89 35.82
CA THR A 148 9.27 -12.62 36.07
C THR A 148 10.04 -11.65 36.96
N ARG A 149 11.16 -12.09 37.56
CA ARG A 149 11.99 -11.26 38.45
C ARG A 149 12.54 -9.99 37.80
N ASP A 150 12.90 -10.08 36.53
CA ASP A 150 13.55 -8.98 35.79
C ASP A 150 12.53 -8.12 35.02
N LEU A 151 11.23 -8.45 35.11
CA LEU A 151 10.20 -7.65 34.47
C LEU A 151 9.84 -6.44 35.35
N PRO A 152 9.71 -5.24 34.76
CA PRO A 152 9.21 -4.09 35.50
C PRO A 152 7.78 -4.38 36.01
N PRO A 153 7.37 -3.84 37.17
CA PRO A 153 6.06 -4.09 37.74
C PRO A 153 4.94 -3.79 36.74
N VAL A 154 4.30 -4.84 36.22
CA VAL A 154 3.18 -4.68 35.30
C VAL A 154 1.97 -4.29 36.15
N LYS A 155 1.56 -3.02 36.08
CA LYS A 155 0.24 -2.61 36.60
C LYS A 155 -0.80 -3.37 35.79
N PRO A 156 -1.70 -4.16 36.40
CA PRO A 156 -2.78 -4.78 35.67
C PRO A 156 -3.62 -3.67 35.04
N MET A 157 -3.53 -3.54 33.72
CA MET A 157 -4.38 -2.64 32.97
C MET A 157 -5.77 -3.24 33.01
N ARG A 158 -6.64 -2.69 33.87
CA ARG A 158 -8.07 -2.96 33.80
C ARG A 158 -8.55 -2.45 32.44
N MET A 159 -8.65 -3.34 31.46
CA MET A 159 -9.40 -3.02 30.25
C MET A 159 -10.87 -2.98 30.65
N GLU A 160 -11.46 -1.78 30.62
CA GLU A 160 -12.90 -1.60 30.80
C GLU A 160 -13.65 -2.10 29.56
N PHE A 161 -13.62 -3.41 29.33
CA PHE A 161 -14.55 -4.09 28.41
C PHE A 161 -15.83 -4.54 29.11
N ALA A 162 -16.19 -3.89 30.23
CA ALA A 162 -17.51 -4.04 30.79
C ALA A 162 -18.51 -3.27 29.91
N LYS A 163 -19.09 -3.96 28.93
CA LYS A 163 -20.41 -3.57 28.42
C LYS A 163 -21.34 -3.47 29.63
N ALA A 164 -21.73 -2.25 30.00
CA ALA A 164 -22.83 -2.05 30.93
C ALA A 164 -24.05 -2.84 30.40
N PRO A 165 -24.82 -3.54 31.26
CA PRO A 165 -26.06 -4.15 30.83
C PRO A 165 -26.99 -3.01 30.38
N ARG A 166 -27.14 -2.83 29.06
CA ARG A 166 -28.20 -1.96 28.53
C ARG A 166 -29.52 -2.63 28.90
N ALA A 167 -30.24 -2.03 29.83
CA ALA A 167 -31.62 -2.37 30.09
C ALA A 167 -32.39 -2.25 28.77
N LEU A 168 -32.94 -3.37 28.29
CA LEU A 168 -33.91 -3.43 27.20
C LEU A 168 -35.23 -2.82 27.70
N GLY A 169 -35.26 -1.49 27.82
CA GLY A 169 -36.49 -0.74 28.02
C GLY A 169 -37.28 -0.75 26.73
N ARG A 170 -38.41 -1.47 26.73
CA ARG A 170 -39.40 -1.45 25.64
C ARG A 170 -39.94 -0.04 25.49
N SER A 171 -39.61 0.64 24.39
CA SER A 171 -40.27 1.88 24.01
C SER A 171 -41.60 1.54 23.34
N MET A 172 -42.71 1.81 24.02
CA MET A 172 -44.05 1.75 23.44
C MET A 172 -44.32 3.04 22.67
N SER A 173 -44.48 2.95 21.35
CA SER A 173 -44.95 4.04 20.51
C SER A 173 -46.47 4.21 20.71
N GLN A 174 -46.89 5.27 21.38
CA GLN A 174 -48.30 5.72 21.34
C GLN A 174 -48.44 6.75 20.22
N GLU A 175 -48.90 6.31 19.05
CA GLU A 175 -49.53 7.22 18.09
C GLU A 175 -50.49 6.47 17.18
N ALA A 176 -51.74 6.31 17.62
CA ALA A 176 -52.88 6.02 16.77
C ALA A 176 -54.17 6.34 17.53
N GLN A 177 -54.54 7.62 17.60
CA GLN A 177 -55.93 8.03 17.87
C GLN A 177 -56.16 9.52 17.54
N ARG A 178 -56.50 9.78 16.27
CA ARG A 178 -57.48 10.78 15.82
C ARG A 178 -58.14 10.13 14.60
N GLY A 179 -59.43 9.79 14.64
CA GLY A 179 -60.51 10.73 14.85
C GLY A 179 -60.97 11.14 13.47
#